data_AF-A0A9P9K9D0-F1
#
_entry.id   AF-A0A9P9K9D0-F1
#
_cell.length_a   1.000
_cell.length_b   1.000
_cell.length_c   1.000
_cell.angle_alpha   90.00
_cell.angle_beta   90.00
_cell.angle_gamma   90.00
#
_symmetry.space_group_name_H-M   'P 1'
#
loop_
_entity.id
_entity.type
_entity.pdbx_description
1 polymer ?
#
loop_
_entity_poly.entity_id
_entity_poly.type
_entity_poly.pdbx_seq_one_letter_code
_entity_poly.pdbx_strand_id
1 'polypeptide(L)'
;MTCEALPITALPSINLSRVDDHRFINKANYRQQIDTAVTEKFDFYINFMWGQPEDEVEGVEATEYFESLNVPFIGLRSRILRKSKTDLYEAARKKGSPPVPSADPNVFPVIVKAVRSCARQFLSDKSICFTAEERDASIANIDRQLQPGRLRALGYPPTDKSKPPTPPLEMKPATVYDLPDDIIVQEFIPGIDYSVVVIGFGKTPIALNPTIYNYPSSEDASNKYRFLTFDIKFHPELSESLVNREDDPQLFDMLQKLAVEAFQVNDMAGGSWGNVDIRIKPDGKPVVIEVNPMPAVFLPPDFGYEETDLIGKVYNRVAPQYDAQYNPQSSAEEVLGRLLSKFNFDGSLLDIACGTGLFGRLIRAKQMSHPNRASSATQNSRHIGLDISSEMARLAKESGYDHVFIGPVQEVLPTITESFDHIMCYQVIHFVSAFEVSLVLSRCFQLAKQSVTIDVDEIPEAYNEAIEKLPPPNNVMTSINHVQEVRDFGVPRGWKLALEERVFGWKSPNTNVDVNTTLFHFERI
;
A
#
# COMPACT_ATOMS: atom_id res chain seq x y z
N MET A 1 -42.44 -16.03 -19.81
CA MET A 1 -41.06 -16.55 -19.69
C MET A 1 -40.20 -15.41 -19.22
N THR A 2 -40.06 -15.32 -17.91
CA THR A 2 -39.28 -14.31 -17.18
C THR A 2 -37.82 -14.76 -17.15
N CYS A 3 -36.92 -13.93 -17.68
CA CYS A 3 -35.48 -14.07 -17.44
C CYS A 3 -35.18 -13.34 -16.13
N GLU A 4 -34.83 -14.11 -15.10
CA GLU A 4 -34.34 -13.59 -13.83
C GLU A 4 -32.90 -13.10 -14.01
N ALA A 5 -32.64 -11.89 -13.51
CA ALA A 5 -31.33 -11.30 -13.38
C ALA A 5 -30.54 -12.07 -12.30
N LEU A 6 -29.30 -12.45 -12.62
CA LEU A 6 -28.35 -12.98 -11.66
C LEU A 6 -27.82 -11.83 -10.77
N PRO A 7 -27.78 -12.00 -9.44
CA PRO A 7 -27.17 -11.02 -8.56
C PRO A 7 -25.64 -11.04 -8.73
N ILE A 8 -25.05 -9.85 -8.80
CA ILE A 8 -23.60 -9.65 -8.73
C ILE A 8 -23.20 -9.89 -7.26
N THR A 9 -22.94 -11.15 -6.92
CA THR A 9 -22.30 -11.52 -5.66
C THR A 9 -20.87 -11.97 -5.95
N ALA A 10 -19.93 -11.32 -5.27
CA ALA A 10 -18.50 -11.61 -5.21
C ALA A 10 -17.74 -11.46 -6.54
N LEU A 11 -16.72 -10.61 -6.53
CA LEU A 11 -15.54 -10.83 -7.39
C LEU A 11 -15.18 -12.32 -7.28
N PRO A 12 -14.96 -13.03 -8.38
CA PRO A 12 -14.45 -14.39 -8.28
C PRO A 12 -13.11 -14.29 -7.58
N SER A 13 -13.03 -14.78 -6.34
CA SER A 13 -11.85 -15.49 -5.94
C SER A 13 -11.57 -16.46 -7.07
N ILE A 14 -10.47 -16.22 -7.77
CA ILE A 14 -9.96 -17.17 -8.75
C ILE A 14 -9.66 -18.41 -7.93
N ASN A 15 -10.62 -19.32 -7.82
CA ASN A 15 -10.46 -20.61 -7.18
C ASN A 15 -9.72 -21.50 -8.18
N LEU A 16 -8.47 -21.11 -8.47
CA LEU A 16 -7.48 -22.04 -8.96
C LEU A 16 -7.14 -22.90 -7.75
N SER A 17 -7.17 -24.22 -7.90
CA SER A 17 -6.61 -25.17 -6.94
C SER A 17 -5.07 -25.07 -6.86
N ARG A 18 -4.52 -23.87 -7.00
CA ARG A 18 -3.09 -23.56 -7.17
C ARG A 18 -2.55 -22.88 -5.92
N VAL A 19 -1.29 -23.16 -5.64
CA VAL A 19 -0.51 -22.43 -4.65
C VAL A 19 -0.24 -21.06 -5.25
N ASP A 20 -1.09 -20.08 -4.93
CA ASP A 20 -0.85 -18.69 -5.25
C ASP A 20 0.03 -18.10 -4.14
N ASP A 21 1.14 -17.47 -4.52
CA ASP A 21 2.08 -16.91 -3.57
C ASP A 21 2.58 -15.53 -4.05
N HIS A 22 2.61 -14.58 -3.12
CA HIS A 22 2.93 -13.18 -3.41
C HIS A 22 4.41 -12.93 -3.11
N ARG A 23 5.09 -12.21 -4.01
CA ARG A 23 6.52 -11.90 -3.88
C ARG A 23 6.70 -10.38 -3.94
N PHE A 24 7.16 -9.80 -2.83
CA PHE A 24 7.57 -8.40 -2.80
C PHE A 24 9.00 -8.28 -3.31
N ILE A 25 9.17 -7.50 -4.39
CA ILE A 25 10.45 -7.29 -5.04
C ILE A 25 11.01 -5.94 -4.63
N ASN A 26 12.21 -5.93 -4.03
CA ASN A 26 12.84 -4.77 -3.45
C ASN A 26 14.01 -4.29 -4.33
N LYS A 27 14.16 -2.96 -4.46
CA LYS A 27 15.17 -2.32 -5.32
C LYS A 27 16.60 -2.77 -5.01
N ALA A 28 16.91 -3.02 -3.74
CA ALA A 28 18.27 -3.38 -3.33
C ALA A 28 18.70 -4.80 -3.78
N ASN A 29 17.77 -5.72 -3.98
CA ASN A 29 18.07 -7.14 -4.21
C ASN A 29 17.10 -7.84 -5.18
N TYR A 30 16.46 -7.08 -6.08
CA TYR A 30 15.43 -7.58 -6.99
C TYR A 30 15.88 -8.83 -7.77
N ARG A 31 17.14 -8.88 -8.20
CA ARG A 31 17.69 -10.03 -8.96
C ARG A 31 17.60 -11.32 -8.16
N GLN A 32 18.09 -11.31 -6.91
CA GLN A 32 18.07 -12.48 -6.04
C GLN A 32 16.65 -12.92 -5.72
N GLN A 33 15.74 -11.98 -5.46
CA GLN A 33 14.35 -12.28 -5.15
C GLN A 33 13.60 -12.86 -6.35
N ILE A 34 13.82 -12.29 -7.54
CA ILE A 34 13.27 -12.79 -8.79
C ILE A 34 13.84 -14.19 -9.09
N ASP A 35 15.15 -14.40 -8.98
CA ASP A 35 15.78 -15.72 -9.18
C ASP A 35 15.21 -16.78 -8.24
N THR A 36 14.98 -16.41 -6.98
CA THR A 36 14.37 -17.28 -5.97
C THR A 36 12.95 -17.67 -6.40
N ALA A 37 12.12 -16.68 -6.74
CA ALA A 37 10.74 -16.91 -7.20
C ALA A 37 10.66 -17.72 -8.50
N VAL A 38 11.64 -17.57 -9.40
CA VAL A 38 11.72 -18.33 -10.65
C VAL A 38 12.20 -19.77 -10.39
N THR A 39 13.07 -19.99 -9.40
CA THR A 39 13.57 -21.31 -9.01
C THR A 39 12.48 -22.19 -8.40
N GLU A 40 11.42 -21.59 -7.85
CA GLU A 40 10.23 -22.29 -7.36
C GLU A 40 9.40 -22.94 -8.49
N LYS A 41 9.65 -22.56 -9.75
CA LYS A 41 9.05 -23.16 -10.96
C LYS A 41 7.51 -23.06 -11.01
N PHE A 42 6.97 -21.87 -10.75
CA PHE A 42 5.56 -21.61 -11.05
C PHE A 42 5.32 -21.74 -12.55
N ASP A 43 4.14 -22.26 -12.91
CA ASP A 43 3.74 -22.40 -14.33
C ASP A 43 3.53 -21.05 -15.02
N PHE A 44 3.25 -20.00 -14.23
CA PHE A 44 2.85 -18.70 -14.72
C PHE A 44 3.03 -17.61 -13.65
N TYR A 45 3.39 -16.40 -14.08
CA TYR A 45 3.62 -15.26 -13.21
C TYR A 45 2.73 -14.07 -13.58
N ILE A 46 2.41 -13.23 -12.58
CA ILE A 46 1.71 -11.95 -12.79
C ILE A 46 2.61 -10.83 -12.28
N ASN A 47 3.01 -9.91 -13.16
CA ASN A 47 3.91 -8.81 -12.84
C ASN A 47 3.14 -7.53 -12.49
N PHE A 48 3.21 -7.12 -11.23
CA PHE A 48 2.71 -5.84 -10.73
C PHE A 48 3.84 -4.87 -10.32
N MET A 49 5.10 -5.15 -10.66
CA MET A 49 6.21 -4.25 -10.35
C MET A 49 6.00 -2.88 -11.01
N TRP A 50 6.22 -1.83 -10.23
CA TRP A 50 6.06 -0.44 -10.62
C TRP A 50 7.24 0.39 -10.10
N GLY A 51 7.48 1.55 -10.73
CA GLY A 51 8.57 2.45 -10.37
C GLY A 51 9.45 2.82 -11.56
N GLN A 52 9.85 4.09 -11.61
CA GLN A 52 10.83 4.64 -12.52
C GLN A 52 12.23 4.66 -11.89
N PRO A 53 13.30 4.88 -12.67
CA PRO A 53 14.65 5.04 -12.12
C PRO A 53 14.76 6.10 -11.02
N GLU A 54 13.94 7.16 -11.13
CA GLU A 54 13.87 8.27 -10.18
C GLU A 54 13.15 7.90 -8.86
N ASP A 55 12.40 6.79 -8.83
CA ASP A 55 11.63 6.34 -7.67
C ASP A 55 12.46 5.49 -6.70
N GLU A 56 11.98 5.39 -5.46
CA GLU A 56 12.60 4.56 -4.40
C GLU A 56 12.31 3.06 -4.57
N VAL A 57 11.37 2.71 -5.46
CA VAL A 57 11.03 1.34 -5.86
C VAL A 57 11.65 1.01 -7.22
N GLU A 58 12.02 -0.25 -7.46
CA GLU A 58 12.59 -0.69 -8.74
C GLU A 58 11.55 -1.39 -9.58
N GLY A 59 10.92 -0.64 -10.48
CA GLY A 59 9.94 -1.19 -11.41
C GLY A 59 10.57 -1.59 -12.74
N VAL A 60 11.22 -0.63 -13.40
CA VAL A 60 11.74 -0.80 -14.76
C VAL A 60 12.86 -1.83 -14.81
N GLU A 61 13.95 -1.69 -14.04
CA GLU A 61 15.08 -2.62 -14.16
C GLU A 61 14.72 -4.03 -13.67
N ALA A 62 13.92 -4.12 -12.61
CA ALA A 62 13.42 -5.40 -12.10
C ALA A 62 12.54 -6.11 -13.13
N THR A 63 11.67 -5.37 -13.83
CA THR A 63 10.85 -5.92 -14.92
C THR A 63 11.71 -6.33 -16.12
N GLU A 64 12.73 -5.57 -16.50
CA GLU A 64 13.65 -5.94 -17.58
C GLU A 64 14.44 -7.21 -17.25
N TYR A 65 14.91 -7.32 -16.00
CA TYR A 65 15.56 -8.54 -15.53
C TYR A 65 14.61 -9.73 -15.56
N PHE A 66 13.39 -9.56 -15.05
CA PHE A 66 12.36 -10.60 -15.07
C PHE A 66 12.01 -11.05 -16.50
N GLU A 67 11.85 -10.10 -17.44
CA GLU A 67 11.65 -10.38 -18.86
C GLU A 67 12.79 -11.20 -19.47
N SER A 68 14.03 -10.95 -19.06
CA SER A 68 15.22 -11.66 -19.57
C SER A 68 15.26 -13.15 -19.19
N LEU A 69 14.57 -13.55 -18.13
CA LEU A 69 14.49 -14.95 -17.69
C LEU A 69 13.54 -15.79 -18.56
N ASN A 70 12.78 -15.13 -19.46
CA ASN A 70 11.93 -15.78 -20.47
C ASN A 70 10.92 -16.77 -19.87
N VAL A 71 10.40 -16.46 -18.68
CA VAL A 71 9.31 -17.21 -18.04
C VAL A 71 7.94 -16.72 -18.53
N PRO A 72 6.89 -17.57 -18.55
CA PRO A 72 5.56 -17.14 -18.94
C PRO A 72 4.96 -16.16 -17.92
N PHE A 73 4.59 -14.96 -18.36
CA PHE A 73 3.94 -13.98 -17.49
C PHE A 73 2.97 -13.02 -18.20
N ILE A 74 2.04 -12.47 -17.41
CA ILE A 74 1.16 -11.34 -17.75
C ILE A 74 1.42 -10.17 -16.80
N GLY A 75 0.93 -8.99 -17.13
CA GLY A 75 1.09 -7.77 -16.33
C GLY A 75 1.97 -6.74 -17.02
N LEU A 76 2.64 -5.90 -16.20
CA LEU A 76 3.39 -4.76 -16.69
C LEU A 76 4.66 -5.17 -17.43
N ARG A 77 4.92 -4.47 -18.53
CA ARG A 77 6.11 -4.64 -19.37
C ARG A 77 7.07 -3.49 -19.13
N SER A 78 8.36 -3.74 -19.18
CA SER A 78 9.39 -2.70 -19.00
C SER A 78 9.20 -1.54 -19.99
N ARG A 79 8.95 -1.86 -21.27
CA ARG A 79 8.70 -0.86 -22.32
C ARG A 79 7.45 0.00 -22.09
N ILE A 80 6.50 -0.48 -21.28
CA ILE A 80 5.29 0.28 -20.91
C ILE A 80 5.60 1.14 -19.69
N LEU A 81 6.31 0.59 -18.70
CA LEU A 81 6.79 1.36 -17.56
C LEU A 81 7.65 2.55 -18.01
N ARG A 82 8.50 2.38 -19.03
CA ARG A 82 9.34 3.48 -19.56
C ARG A 82 8.57 4.61 -20.25
N LYS A 83 7.28 4.43 -20.53
CA LYS A 83 6.48 5.44 -21.22
C LYS A 83 6.23 6.66 -20.33
N SER A 84 6.23 7.78 -21.00
CA SER A 84 6.09 9.12 -20.46
C SER A 84 4.74 9.70 -20.89
N LYS A 85 4.24 10.74 -20.18
CA LYS A 85 3.04 11.47 -20.64
C LYS A 85 3.24 12.08 -22.02
N THR A 86 4.47 12.48 -22.34
CA THR A 86 4.86 13.04 -23.64
C THR A 86 4.68 12.04 -24.77
N ASP A 87 5.02 10.75 -24.55
CA ASP A 87 4.85 9.69 -25.56
C ASP A 87 3.40 9.57 -26.04
N LEU A 88 2.44 9.57 -25.09
CA LEU A 88 1.01 9.56 -25.41
C LEU A 88 0.63 10.78 -26.24
N TYR A 89 1.03 11.97 -25.79
CA TYR A 89 0.62 13.22 -26.43
C TYR A 89 1.20 13.39 -27.83
N GLU A 90 2.47 13.03 -28.03
CA GLU A 90 3.10 13.06 -29.34
C GLU A 90 2.47 12.05 -30.30
N ALA A 91 2.23 10.82 -29.83
CA ALA A 91 1.58 9.79 -30.63
C ALA A 91 0.14 10.20 -31.02
N ALA A 92 -0.61 10.79 -30.09
CA ALA A 92 -1.96 11.28 -30.34
C ALA A 92 -1.98 12.43 -31.35
N ARG A 93 -1.10 13.42 -31.20
CA ARG A 93 -0.97 14.54 -32.15
C ARG A 93 -0.54 14.06 -33.54
N LYS A 94 0.40 13.12 -33.61
CA LYS A 94 0.86 12.53 -34.88
C LYS A 94 -0.27 11.79 -35.60
N LYS A 95 -1.13 11.08 -34.85
CA LYS A 95 -2.30 10.38 -35.41
C LYS A 95 -3.47 11.33 -35.71
N GLY A 96 -3.58 12.44 -34.98
CA GLY A 96 -4.70 13.37 -35.00
C GLY A 96 -5.82 13.03 -33.99
N SER A 97 -5.63 11.98 -33.18
CA SER A 97 -6.58 11.50 -32.16
C SER A 97 -5.87 10.56 -31.16
N PRO A 98 -6.38 10.40 -29.93
CA PRO A 98 -7.52 11.14 -29.34
C PRO A 98 -7.12 12.60 -29.03
N PRO A 99 -8.09 13.50 -28.73
CA PRO A 99 -7.76 14.85 -28.28
C PRO A 99 -6.94 14.80 -27.00
N VAL A 100 -5.83 15.55 -26.97
CA VAL A 100 -4.92 15.69 -25.82
C VAL A 100 -4.70 17.18 -25.54
N PRO A 101 -4.23 17.56 -24.34
CA PRO A 101 -3.99 18.95 -24.00
C PRO A 101 -3.02 19.65 -24.98
N SER A 102 -3.25 20.94 -25.22
CA SER A 102 -2.30 21.73 -26.02
C SER A 102 -0.92 21.76 -25.35
N ALA A 103 0.13 21.68 -26.16
CA ALA A 103 1.52 21.86 -25.73
C ALA A 103 1.96 23.34 -25.74
N ASP A 104 1.09 24.26 -26.16
CA ASP A 104 1.41 25.69 -26.12
C ASP A 104 1.49 26.15 -24.66
N PRO A 105 2.65 26.60 -24.17
CA PRO A 105 2.81 27.00 -22.78
C PRO A 105 2.17 28.36 -22.45
N ASN A 106 1.54 29.02 -23.42
CA ASN A 106 0.88 30.32 -23.27
C ASN A 106 -0.65 30.26 -23.38
N VAL A 107 -1.23 29.05 -23.49
CA VAL A 107 -2.69 28.84 -23.53
C VAL A 107 -3.29 28.77 -22.12
N PHE A 108 -3.23 29.89 -21.39
CA PHE A 108 -3.65 29.93 -20.00
C PHE A 108 -5.15 29.56 -19.80
N PRO A 109 -5.51 28.84 -18.73
CA PRO A 109 -4.60 28.31 -17.71
C PRO A 109 -3.79 27.12 -18.21
N VAL A 110 -2.52 27.06 -17.80
CA VAL A 110 -1.63 25.92 -18.03
C VAL A 110 -1.39 25.18 -16.71
N ILE A 111 -0.92 23.94 -16.79
CA ILE A 111 -0.49 23.15 -15.65
C ILE A 111 0.91 22.62 -15.90
N VAL A 112 1.76 22.75 -14.88
CA VAL A 112 3.14 22.25 -14.90
C VAL A 112 3.19 20.93 -14.13
N LYS A 113 3.72 19.88 -14.75
CA LYS A 113 3.71 18.51 -14.21
C LYS A 113 5.03 17.80 -14.45
N ALA A 114 5.31 16.80 -13.61
CA ALA A 114 6.36 15.84 -13.89
C ALA A 114 5.86 14.88 -14.97
N VAL A 115 6.71 14.64 -15.96
CA VAL A 115 6.38 13.77 -17.10
C VAL A 115 6.25 12.32 -16.62
N ARG A 116 7.21 11.88 -15.80
CA ARG A 116 7.27 10.56 -15.19
C ARG A 116 6.98 10.68 -13.69
N SER A 117 5.71 10.56 -13.33
CA SER A 117 5.26 10.52 -11.94
C SER A 117 3.87 9.88 -11.88
N CYS A 118 3.55 9.24 -10.76
CA CYS A 118 2.23 8.70 -10.46
C CYS A 118 1.54 9.51 -9.38
N ALA A 119 0.25 9.22 -9.16
CA ALA A 119 -0.57 9.74 -8.08
C ALA A 119 -0.61 11.26 -7.92
N ARG A 120 -0.09 12.01 -8.91
CA ARG A 120 -0.01 13.47 -8.89
C ARG A 120 0.82 14.02 -7.72
N GLN A 121 1.86 13.29 -7.30
CA GLN A 121 2.74 13.54 -6.13
C GLN A 121 3.32 14.98 -6.00
N PHE A 122 3.32 15.77 -7.08
CA PHE A 122 3.82 17.15 -7.10
C PHE A 122 2.74 18.18 -7.46
N LEU A 123 1.47 17.78 -7.49
CA LEU A 123 0.36 18.64 -7.91
C LEU A 123 -0.51 19.05 -6.73
N SER A 124 -0.74 20.36 -6.64
CA SER A 124 -1.69 21.02 -5.76
C SER A 124 -2.50 22.02 -6.57
N ASP A 125 -3.45 22.71 -5.96
CA ASP A 125 -4.21 23.77 -6.65
C ASP A 125 -3.31 24.87 -7.22
N LYS A 126 -2.13 25.07 -6.63
CA LYS A 126 -1.11 26.03 -7.08
C LYS A 126 -0.37 25.58 -8.35
N SER A 127 -0.61 24.36 -8.82
CA SER A 127 -0.04 23.84 -10.06
C SER A 127 -0.77 24.36 -11.30
N ILE A 128 -1.99 24.90 -11.14
CA ILE A 128 -2.69 25.62 -12.19
C ILE A 128 -2.14 27.04 -12.25
N CYS A 129 -1.63 27.42 -13.42
CA CYS A 129 -1.05 28.73 -13.65
C CYS A 129 -1.93 29.50 -14.62
N PHE A 130 -2.39 30.67 -14.21
CA PHE A 130 -3.21 31.60 -14.98
C PHE A 130 -2.38 32.68 -15.66
N THR A 131 -1.13 32.88 -15.24
CA THR A 131 -0.20 33.84 -15.86
C THR A 131 1.17 33.22 -16.15
N ALA A 132 1.97 33.93 -16.96
CA ALA A 132 3.33 33.51 -17.30
C ALA A 132 4.23 33.47 -16.07
N GLU A 133 4.07 34.42 -15.14
CA GLU A 133 4.82 34.49 -13.90
C GLU A 133 4.53 33.28 -13.00
N GLU A 134 3.25 32.89 -12.88
CA GLU A 134 2.84 31.70 -12.13
C GLU A 134 3.42 30.41 -12.76
N ARG A 135 3.37 30.31 -14.09
CA ARG A 135 3.94 29.17 -14.83
C ARG A 135 5.44 29.06 -14.60
N ASP A 136 6.17 30.15 -14.75
CA ASP A 136 7.63 30.15 -14.64
C ASP A 136 8.06 29.86 -13.19
N ALA A 137 7.31 30.37 -12.19
CA ALA A 137 7.50 29.99 -10.79
C ALA A 137 7.21 28.51 -10.53
N SER A 138 6.16 27.96 -11.17
CA SER A 138 5.78 26.55 -11.05
C SER A 138 6.83 25.62 -11.70
N ILE A 139 7.39 26.00 -12.86
CA ILE A 139 8.55 25.32 -13.48
C ILE A 139 9.72 25.27 -12.51
N ALA A 140 10.14 26.41 -11.96
CA ALA A 140 11.26 26.47 -11.04
C ALA A 140 11.01 25.66 -9.75
N ASN A 141 9.76 25.60 -9.29
CA ASN A 141 9.38 24.79 -8.15
C ASN A 141 9.47 23.29 -8.44
N ILE A 142 8.88 22.82 -9.54
CA ILE A 142 8.92 21.39 -9.88
C ILE A 142 10.34 20.92 -10.22
N ASP A 143 11.14 21.77 -10.89
CA ASP A 143 12.53 21.49 -11.21
C ASP A 143 13.36 21.23 -9.94
N ARG A 144 13.10 21.98 -8.87
CA ARG A 144 13.70 21.77 -7.56
C ARG A 144 13.22 20.46 -6.91
N GLN A 145 11.92 20.18 -6.99
CA GLN A 145 11.33 18.98 -6.38
C GLN A 145 11.80 17.68 -7.03
N LEU A 146 12.14 17.71 -8.32
CA LEU A 146 12.62 16.55 -9.07
C LEU A 146 14.11 16.24 -8.84
N GLN A 147 14.91 17.18 -8.32
CA GLN A 147 16.36 16.98 -8.12
C GLN A 147 16.73 15.71 -7.34
N PRO A 148 16.08 15.37 -6.20
CA PRO A 148 16.41 14.16 -5.47
C PRO A 148 16.20 12.89 -6.31
N GLY A 149 15.14 12.84 -7.12
CA GLY A 149 14.85 11.73 -8.03
C GLY A 149 15.89 11.61 -9.15
N ARG A 150 16.29 12.74 -9.75
CA ARG A 150 17.35 12.77 -10.77
C ARG A 150 18.69 12.26 -10.24
N LEU A 151 19.05 12.64 -9.01
CA LEU A 151 20.26 12.15 -8.36
C LEU A 151 20.20 10.64 -8.09
N ARG A 152 19.03 10.11 -7.67
CA ARG A 152 18.82 8.66 -7.52
C ARG A 152 18.99 7.93 -8.84
N ALA A 153 18.41 8.44 -9.93
CA ALA A 153 18.55 7.85 -11.26
C ALA A 153 20.01 7.81 -11.76
N LEU A 154 20.86 8.74 -11.28
CA LEU A 154 22.30 8.77 -11.55
C LEU A 154 23.12 7.88 -10.60
N GLY A 155 22.49 7.17 -9.67
CA GLY A 155 23.17 6.27 -8.72
C GLY A 155 23.80 6.96 -7.51
N TYR A 156 23.44 8.22 -7.23
CA TYR A 156 23.87 8.88 -5.99
C TYR A 156 23.06 8.37 -4.78
N PRO A 157 23.69 8.18 -3.61
CA PRO A 157 22.99 7.72 -2.42
C PRO A 157 21.91 8.73 -1.98
N PRO A 158 20.82 8.27 -1.33
CA PRO A 158 19.80 9.17 -0.82
C PRO A 158 20.44 10.19 0.12
N THR A 159 20.33 11.48 -0.22
CA THR A 159 20.76 12.54 0.68
C THR A 159 19.83 12.60 1.87
N ASP A 160 20.41 12.79 3.06
CA ASP A 160 19.70 13.11 4.29
C ASP A 160 18.59 14.15 4.02
N LYS A 161 17.32 13.83 4.34
CA LYS A 161 16.17 14.72 4.11
C LYS A 161 16.35 16.09 4.78
N SER A 162 17.25 16.21 5.77
CA SER A 162 17.59 17.46 6.45
C SER A 162 18.64 18.33 5.76
N LYS A 163 19.28 17.85 4.67
CA LYS A 163 20.27 18.58 3.89
C LYS A 163 19.94 18.48 2.40
N PRO A 164 19.57 19.59 1.74
CA PRO A 164 19.40 19.56 0.29
C PRO A 164 20.73 19.10 -0.34
N PRO A 165 20.69 18.23 -1.36
CA PRO A 165 21.89 17.85 -2.08
C PRO A 165 22.64 19.11 -2.49
N THR A 166 23.93 19.19 -2.16
CA THR A 166 24.80 20.16 -2.81
C THR A 166 25.02 19.61 -4.22
N PRO A 167 24.50 20.26 -5.27
CA PRO A 167 24.50 19.65 -6.60
C PRO A 167 25.94 19.42 -7.05
N PRO A 168 26.34 18.19 -7.43
CA PRO A 168 27.43 18.06 -8.37
C PRO A 168 26.87 18.50 -9.73
N LEU A 169 27.47 19.55 -10.30
CA LEU A 169 27.28 20.08 -11.65
C LEU A 169 26.25 21.22 -11.81
N GLU A 170 26.70 22.23 -12.54
CA GLU A 170 26.02 23.42 -13.02
C GLU A 170 24.77 23.08 -13.86
N MET A 171 23.70 22.58 -13.25
CA MET A 171 22.43 22.42 -13.97
C MET A 171 21.82 23.79 -14.20
N LYS A 172 21.71 24.17 -15.47
CA LYS A 172 21.01 25.38 -15.90
C LYS A 172 19.55 25.31 -15.40
N PRO A 173 19.02 26.36 -14.75
CA PRO A 173 17.63 26.36 -14.31
C PRO A 173 16.67 26.13 -15.47
N ALA A 174 15.66 25.29 -15.25
CA ALA A 174 14.61 25.05 -16.23
C ALA A 174 13.87 26.36 -16.57
N THR A 175 13.57 26.56 -17.85
CA THR A 175 12.74 27.67 -18.32
C THR A 175 11.69 27.14 -19.29
N VAL A 176 10.61 27.89 -19.54
CA VAL A 176 9.55 27.46 -20.47
C VAL A 176 10.06 27.12 -21.89
N TYR A 177 11.20 27.71 -22.30
CA TYR A 177 11.81 27.48 -23.62
C TYR A 177 12.98 26.48 -23.59
N ASP A 178 13.33 25.99 -22.40
CA ASP A 178 14.44 25.06 -22.16
C ASP A 178 14.06 24.18 -20.96
N LEU A 179 13.08 23.31 -21.19
CA LEU A 179 12.54 22.41 -20.17
C LEU A 179 13.33 21.08 -20.19
N PRO A 180 13.73 20.58 -19.02
CA PRO A 180 14.12 19.18 -18.85
C PRO A 180 13.06 18.21 -19.39
N ASP A 181 13.48 17.03 -19.83
CA ASP A 181 12.61 16.00 -20.44
C ASP A 181 11.63 15.36 -19.43
N ASP A 182 11.85 15.58 -18.14
CA ASP A 182 11.00 15.13 -17.03
C ASP A 182 10.00 16.20 -16.53
N ILE A 183 9.94 17.38 -17.18
CA ILE A 183 8.94 18.44 -16.92
C ILE A 183 8.10 18.71 -18.16
N ILE A 184 6.79 18.84 -17.98
CA ILE A 184 5.86 19.27 -19.05
C ILE A 184 5.01 20.44 -18.61
N VAL A 185 4.83 21.38 -19.53
CA VAL A 185 3.82 22.44 -19.47
C VAL A 185 2.77 22.17 -20.53
N GLN A 186 1.50 22.17 -20.13
CA GLN A 186 0.39 21.88 -21.03
C GLN A 186 -0.85 22.68 -20.63
N GLU A 187 -1.81 22.81 -21.55
CA GLU A 187 -3.15 23.34 -21.25
C GLU A 187 -3.75 22.61 -20.03
N PHE A 188 -4.23 23.38 -19.05
CA PHE A 188 -5.10 22.84 -18.03
C PHE A 188 -6.50 22.69 -18.60
N ILE A 189 -7.07 21.48 -18.50
CA ILE A 189 -8.41 21.19 -19.00
C ILE A 189 -9.40 21.37 -17.85
N PRO A 190 -10.17 22.47 -17.77
CA PRO A 190 -11.25 22.58 -16.79
C PRO A 190 -12.37 21.60 -17.13
N GLY A 191 -13.07 21.08 -16.12
CA GLY A 191 -14.20 20.18 -16.35
C GLY A 191 -14.28 18.99 -15.39
N ILE A 192 -14.93 17.93 -15.85
CA ILE A 192 -15.25 16.73 -15.06
C ILE A 192 -14.28 15.61 -15.39
N ASP A 193 -13.76 14.92 -14.37
CA ASP A 193 -12.89 13.75 -14.51
C ASP A 193 -13.70 12.45 -14.63
N TYR A 194 -13.34 11.68 -15.65
CA TYR A 194 -13.77 10.31 -15.86
C TYR A 194 -12.54 9.41 -15.94
N SER A 195 -12.73 8.14 -15.61
CA SER A 195 -11.72 7.12 -15.76
C SER A 195 -12.28 5.91 -16.48
N VAL A 196 -11.45 5.23 -17.26
CA VAL A 196 -11.86 4.01 -17.98
C VAL A 196 -10.72 3.02 -17.94
N VAL A 197 -10.95 1.90 -17.26
CA VAL A 197 -10.05 0.76 -17.32
C VAL A 197 -10.18 0.07 -18.68
N VAL A 198 -9.06 -0.20 -19.32
CA VAL A 198 -8.95 -0.94 -20.58
C VAL A 198 -8.15 -2.20 -20.33
N ILE A 199 -8.71 -3.35 -20.69
CA ILE A 199 -8.04 -4.65 -20.62
C ILE A 199 -7.56 -5.04 -22.03
N GLY A 200 -6.29 -5.40 -22.17
CA GLY A 200 -5.76 -6.02 -23.38
C GLY A 200 -6.18 -7.48 -23.48
N PHE A 201 -7.17 -7.79 -24.32
CA PHE A 201 -7.60 -9.15 -24.60
C PHE A 201 -7.01 -9.63 -25.94
N GLY A 202 -5.80 -10.20 -25.87
CA GLY A 202 -5.02 -10.52 -27.07
C GLY A 202 -4.65 -9.24 -27.84
N LYS A 203 -5.09 -9.13 -29.10
CA LYS A 203 -4.92 -7.93 -29.93
C LYS A 203 -6.07 -6.93 -29.78
N THR A 204 -7.09 -7.27 -29.02
CA THR A 204 -8.32 -6.48 -28.88
C THR A 204 -8.35 -5.81 -27.51
N PRO A 205 -8.15 -4.49 -27.42
CA PRO A 205 -8.42 -3.76 -26.19
C PRO A 205 -9.93 -3.72 -25.92
N ILE A 206 -10.32 -3.97 -24.68
CA ILE A 206 -11.70 -3.92 -24.20
C ILE A 206 -11.77 -2.84 -23.13
N ALA A 207 -12.48 -1.75 -23.39
CA ALA A 207 -12.84 -0.79 -22.35
C ALA A 207 -13.90 -1.39 -21.43
N LEU A 208 -13.67 -1.29 -20.13
CA LEU A 208 -14.66 -1.61 -19.11
C LEU A 208 -15.66 -0.45 -18.96
N ASN A 209 -16.52 -0.56 -17.96
CA ASN A 209 -17.50 0.45 -17.63
C ASN A 209 -16.77 1.75 -17.18
N PRO A 210 -17.04 2.91 -17.81
CA PRO A 210 -16.46 4.17 -17.37
C PRO A 210 -16.87 4.51 -15.93
N THR A 211 -15.97 5.18 -15.20
CA THR A 211 -16.21 5.72 -13.88
C THR A 211 -16.16 7.24 -13.90
N ILE A 212 -16.92 7.86 -12.99
CA ILE A 212 -16.85 9.29 -12.67
C ILE A 212 -16.36 9.45 -11.24
N TYR A 213 -15.51 10.45 -11.01
CA TYR A 213 -15.02 10.79 -9.67
C TYR A 213 -16.02 11.64 -8.89
N ASN A 214 -16.39 11.18 -7.71
CA ASN A 214 -17.15 11.93 -6.72
C ASN A 214 -16.18 12.58 -5.75
N TYR A 215 -16.00 13.89 -5.91
CA TYR A 215 -15.09 14.68 -5.08
C TYR A 215 -15.60 14.81 -3.63
N PRO A 216 -14.69 15.04 -2.66
CA PRO A 216 -15.05 15.38 -1.30
C PRO A 216 -16.06 16.52 -1.21
N SER A 217 -16.93 16.48 -0.21
CA SER A 217 -17.99 17.48 0.01
C SER A 217 -17.44 18.89 0.31
N SER A 218 -16.19 18.97 0.78
CA SER A 218 -15.43 20.21 0.97
C SER A 218 -15.09 20.91 -0.35
N GLU A 219 -15.07 20.19 -1.48
CA GLU A 219 -14.76 20.74 -2.78
C GLU A 219 -15.99 21.42 -3.42
N ASP A 220 -15.81 22.65 -3.89
CA ASP A 220 -16.86 23.38 -4.59
C ASP A 220 -17.21 22.68 -5.92
N ALA A 221 -18.39 22.06 -5.98
CA ALA A 221 -18.89 21.38 -7.16
C ALA A 221 -19.07 22.28 -8.39
N SER A 222 -19.20 23.59 -8.18
CA SER A 222 -19.29 24.58 -9.27
C SER A 222 -17.93 25.02 -9.80
N ASN A 223 -16.83 24.72 -9.08
CA ASN A 223 -15.49 25.08 -9.48
C ASN A 223 -15.00 24.17 -10.62
N LYS A 224 -15.10 24.66 -11.86
CA LYS A 224 -14.60 23.98 -13.06
C LYS A 224 -13.08 23.74 -13.07
N TYR A 225 -12.32 24.40 -12.19
CA TYR A 225 -10.87 24.23 -12.05
C TYR A 225 -10.48 23.19 -11.00
N ARG A 226 -11.43 22.62 -10.25
CA ARG A 226 -11.13 21.49 -9.37
C ARG A 226 -10.58 20.33 -10.20
N PHE A 227 -9.64 19.59 -9.65
CA PHE A 227 -9.05 18.40 -10.27
C PHE A 227 -8.49 17.50 -9.18
N LEU A 228 -8.32 16.20 -9.46
CA LEU A 228 -7.72 15.30 -8.48
C LEU A 228 -6.30 15.80 -8.15
N THR A 229 -6.07 16.48 -7.04
CA THR A 229 -4.71 16.74 -6.53
C THR A 229 -4.19 15.47 -5.86
N PHE A 230 -2.94 15.47 -5.38
CA PHE A 230 -2.47 14.38 -4.52
C PHE A 230 -3.40 14.25 -3.30
N ASP A 231 -3.64 15.36 -2.59
CA ASP A 231 -4.48 15.40 -1.39
C ASP A 231 -5.92 14.91 -1.66
N ILE A 232 -6.53 15.32 -2.77
CA ILE A 232 -7.88 14.86 -3.14
C ILE A 232 -7.86 13.37 -3.47
N LYS A 233 -6.83 12.88 -4.17
CA LYS A 233 -6.73 11.47 -4.59
C LYS A 233 -6.73 10.50 -3.40
N PHE A 234 -6.21 10.93 -2.27
CA PHE A 234 -6.14 10.15 -1.02
C PHE A 234 -7.12 10.65 0.04
N HIS A 235 -8.06 11.52 -0.32
CA HIS A 235 -9.08 12.00 0.60
C HIS A 235 -10.12 10.88 0.85
N PRO A 236 -10.52 10.61 2.11
CA PRO A 236 -11.42 9.50 2.46
C PRO A 236 -12.83 9.61 1.83
N GLU A 237 -13.30 10.84 1.58
CA GLU A 237 -14.58 11.06 0.89
C GLU A 237 -14.50 10.90 -0.64
N LEU A 238 -13.30 10.80 -1.23
CA LEU A 238 -13.20 10.56 -2.66
C LEU A 238 -13.76 9.17 -2.96
N SER A 239 -14.71 9.11 -3.89
CA SER A 239 -15.24 7.84 -4.38
C SER A 239 -15.40 7.84 -5.89
N GLU A 240 -15.63 6.67 -6.47
CA GLU A 240 -15.94 6.50 -7.88
C GLU A 240 -17.35 5.92 -8.03
N SER A 241 -18.04 6.30 -9.10
CA SER A 241 -19.32 5.72 -9.48
C SER A 241 -19.31 5.31 -10.94
N LEU A 242 -20.01 4.23 -11.26
CA LEU A 242 -20.14 3.77 -12.64
C LEU A 242 -21.00 4.75 -13.44
N VAL A 243 -20.54 5.12 -14.64
CA VAL A 243 -21.38 5.78 -15.62
C VAL A 243 -22.37 4.74 -16.16
N ASN A 244 -23.66 4.98 -15.92
CA ASN A 244 -24.71 4.11 -16.42
C ASN A 244 -25.02 4.45 -17.89
N ARG A 245 -24.93 3.44 -18.75
CA ARG A 245 -25.19 3.59 -20.19
C ARG A 245 -26.64 3.97 -20.50
N GLU A 246 -27.59 3.57 -19.65
CA GLU A 246 -29.00 3.89 -19.87
C GLU A 246 -29.30 5.38 -19.65
N ASP A 247 -28.55 6.04 -18.77
CA ASP A 247 -28.73 7.45 -18.42
C ASP A 247 -28.12 8.38 -19.48
N ASP A 248 -26.93 8.03 -19.98
CA ASP A 248 -26.28 8.76 -21.09
C ASP A 248 -25.46 7.81 -22.00
N PRO A 249 -26.10 7.20 -23.01
CA PRO A 249 -25.42 6.26 -23.91
C PRO A 249 -24.37 6.94 -24.79
N GLN A 250 -24.53 8.24 -25.09
CA GLN A 250 -23.58 8.96 -25.94
C GLN A 250 -22.28 9.24 -25.19
N LEU A 251 -22.38 9.68 -23.94
CA LEU A 251 -21.24 9.85 -23.05
C LEU A 251 -20.51 8.53 -22.82
N PHE A 252 -21.26 7.48 -22.49
CA PHE A 252 -20.70 6.15 -22.23
C PHE A 252 -19.90 5.63 -23.44
N ASP A 253 -20.52 5.60 -24.62
CA ASP A 253 -19.89 5.07 -25.83
C ASP A 253 -18.69 5.95 -26.26
N MET A 254 -18.75 7.27 -26.05
CA MET A 254 -17.65 8.19 -26.29
C MET A 254 -16.45 7.91 -25.38
N LEU A 255 -16.67 7.75 -24.07
CA LEU A 255 -15.61 7.48 -23.09
C LEU A 255 -14.90 6.15 -23.40
N GLN A 256 -15.66 5.08 -23.68
CA GLN A 256 -15.08 3.78 -24.04
C GLN A 256 -14.25 3.86 -25.33
N LYS A 257 -14.77 4.54 -26.36
CA LYS A 257 -14.05 4.72 -27.63
C LYS A 257 -12.74 5.46 -27.44
N LEU A 258 -12.75 6.56 -26.70
CA LEU A 258 -11.55 7.35 -26.41
C LEU A 258 -10.53 6.58 -25.60
N ALA A 259 -10.98 5.80 -24.62
CA ALA A 259 -10.12 4.97 -23.80
C ALA A 259 -9.39 3.90 -24.62
N VAL A 260 -10.13 3.18 -25.48
CA VAL A 260 -9.54 2.20 -26.41
C VAL A 260 -8.54 2.89 -27.34
N GLU A 261 -8.90 4.05 -27.88
CA GLU A 261 -8.02 4.77 -28.79
C GLU A 261 -6.74 5.25 -28.11
N ALA A 262 -6.84 5.83 -26.90
CA ALA A 262 -5.70 6.25 -26.10
C ALA A 262 -4.79 5.06 -25.76
N PHE A 263 -5.36 3.93 -25.36
CA PHE A 263 -4.63 2.71 -25.04
C PHE A 263 -3.84 2.18 -26.26
N GLN A 264 -4.44 2.23 -27.44
CA GLN A 264 -3.79 1.83 -28.70
C GLN A 264 -2.69 2.81 -29.11
N VAL A 265 -2.97 4.11 -29.06
CA VAL A 265 -2.03 5.18 -29.43
C VAL A 265 -0.82 5.19 -28.51
N ASN A 266 -1.03 4.92 -27.23
CA ASN A 266 0.05 4.79 -26.25
C ASN A 266 0.81 3.46 -26.36
N ASP A 267 0.47 2.58 -27.31
CA ASP A 267 1.12 1.28 -27.52
C ASP A 267 1.15 0.39 -26.26
N MET A 268 0.00 0.29 -25.60
CA MET A 268 -0.17 -0.51 -24.37
C MET A 268 -0.44 -2.00 -24.64
N ALA A 269 -0.55 -2.42 -25.90
CA ALA A 269 -0.83 -3.81 -26.27
C ALA A 269 0.19 -4.76 -25.61
N GLY A 270 -0.23 -5.86 -24.99
CA GLY A 270 0.69 -6.77 -24.26
C GLY A 270 1.10 -6.31 -22.86
N GLY A 271 0.61 -5.15 -22.39
CA GLY A 271 0.67 -4.70 -21.00
C GLY A 271 -0.50 -5.15 -20.13
N SER A 272 -1.41 -5.94 -20.71
CA SER A 272 -2.55 -6.60 -20.04
C SER A 272 -3.68 -5.66 -19.65
N TRP A 273 -3.39 -4.49 -19.09
CA TRP A 273 -4.38 -3.50 -18.71
C TRP A 273 -3.79 -2.08 -18.66
N GLY A 274 -4.66 -1.10 -18.46
CA GLY A 274 -4.32 0.30 -18.20
C GLY A 274 -5.56 1.10 -17.90
N ASN A 275 -5.41 2.20 -17.19
CA ASN A 275 -6.47 3.13 -16.86
C ASN A 275 -6.33 4.40 -17.69
N VAL A 276 -7.40 4.86 -18.32
CA VAL A 276 -7.37 6.08 -19.14
C VAL A 276 -8.17 7.17 -18.46
N ASP A 277 -7.49 8.25 -18.10
CA ASP A 277 -8.13 9.40 -17.48
C ASP A 277 -8.55 10.41 -18.55
N ILE A 278 -9.81 10.81 -18.51
CA ILE A 278 -10.46 11.65 -19.51
C ILE A 278 -11.11 12.82 -18.79
N ARG A 279 -10.91 14.03 -19.30
CA ARG A 279 -11.65 15.22 -18.84
C ARG A 279 -12.61 15.71 -19.89
N ILE A 280 -13.83 16.02 -19.47
CA ILE A 280 -14.84 16.65 -20.33
C ILE A 280 -14.94 18.13 -19.97
N LYS A 281 -14.60 18.99 -20.93
CA LYS A 281 -14.68 20.44 -20.82
C LYS A 281 -16.14 20.90 -20.60
N PRO A 282 -16.38 22.11 -20.06
CA PRO A 282 -17.74 22.67 -19.94
C PRO A 282 -18.50 22.79 -21.27
N ASP A 283 -17.80 22.82 -22.41
CA ASP A 283 -18.39 22.83 -23.75
C ASP A 283 -18.68 21.42 -24.30
N GLY A 284 -18.52 20.38 -23.48
CA GLY A 284 -18.77 18.98 -23.82
C GLY A 284 -17.61 18.28 -24.54
N LYS A 285 -16.49 18.97 -24.84
CA LYS A 285 -15.37 18.35 -25.56
C LYS A 285 -14.52 17.49 -24.63
N PRO A 286 -14.27 16.21 -25.00
CA PRO A 286 -13.41 15.33 -24.22
C PRO A 286 -11.93 15.56 -24.53
N VAL A 287 -11.07 15.36 -23.54
CA VAL A 287 -9.62 15.41 -23.66
C VAL A 287 -9.03 14.26 -22.83
N VAL A 288 -8.21 13.41 -23.45
CA VAL A 288 -7.46 12.36 -22.76
C VAL A 288 -6.29 12.98 -22.03
N ILE A 289 -6.24 12.76 -20.72
CA ILE A 289 -5.24 13.35 -19.83
C ILE A 289 -4.03 12.43 -19.70
N GLU A 290 -4.24 11.14 -19.43
CA GLU A 290 -3.14 10.19 -19.26
C GLU A 290 -3.61 8.75 -19.45
N VAL A 291 -2.63 7.86 -19.66
CA VAL A 291 -2.81 6.41 -19.63
C VAL A 291 -1.92 5.86 -18.53
N ASN A 292 -2.53 5.41 -17.45
CA ASN A 292 -1.88 4.88 -16.26
C ASN A 292 -1.76 3.35 -16.38
N PRO A 293 -0.54 2.77 -16.40
CA PRO A 293 -0.35 1.33 -16.56
C PRO A 293 -0.85 0.54 -15.34
N MET A 294 -0.96 1.16 -14.16
CA MET A 294 -1.45 0.54 -12.93
C MET A 294 -2.80 1.17 -12.50
N PRO A 295 -3.95 0.61 -12.92
CA PRO A 295 -5.26 1.01 -12.44
C PRO A 295 -5.39 0.84 -10.92
N ALA A 296 -6.04 1.82 -10.27
CA ALA A 296 -6.30 1.76 -8.83
C ALA A 296 -7.18 0.57 -8.43
N VAL A 297 -7.98 0.00 -9.35
CA VAL A 297 -8.82 -1.18 -9.10
C VAL A 297 -8.02 -2.44 -8.73
N PHE A 298 -6.71 -2.47 -9.03
CA PHE A 298 -5.82 -3.56 -8.61
C PHE A 298 -5.13 -3.30 -7.26
N LEU A 299 -5.31 -2.10 -6.69
CA LEU A 299 -4.84 -1.81 -5.34
C LEU A 299 -5.85 -2.37 -4.33
N PRO A 300 -5.39 -2.92 -3.20
CA PRO A 300 -6.27 -3.24 -2.08
C PRO A 300 -7.12 -2.03 -1.68
N PRO A 301 -8.36 -2.22 -1.21
CA PRO A 301 -9.22 -1.13 -0.75
C PRO A 301 -8.58 -0.21 0.31
N ASP A 302 -7.58 -0.72 1.04
CA ASP A 302 -6.91 -0.05 2.17
C ASP A 302 -5.48 0.42 1.83
N PHE A 303 -5.14 0.62 0.55
CA PHE A 303 -3.79 1.02 0.13
C PHE A 303 -3.52 2.52 0.38
N GLY A 304 -3.49 2.93 1.65
CA GLY A 304 -3.01 4.21 2.12
C GLY A 304 -1.57 4.11 2.63
N TYR A 305 -0.58 4.47 1.82
CA TYR A 305 0.84 4.53 2.23
C TYR A 305 1.09 5.49 3.42
N GLU A 306 0.13 6.37 3.76
CA GLU A 306 0.26 7.35 4.85
C GLU A 306 -0.31 6.87 6.19
N GLU A 307 -1.31 5.98 6.22
CA GLU A 307 -1.97 5.58 7.48
C GLU A 307 -1.06 4.70 8.34
N THR A 308 -0.33 3.78 7.74
CA THR A 308 0.62 2.90 8.45
C THR A 308 1.78 3.68 9.07
N ASP A 309 2.28 4.73 8.40
CA ASP A 309 3.28 5.65 8.95
C ASP A 309 2.71 6.49 10.12
N LEU A 310 1.44 6.86 10.06
CA LEU A 310 0.76 7.60 11.14
C LEU A 310 0.56 6.75 12.39
N ILE A 311 0.18 5.47 12.27
CA ILE A 311 0.08 4.53 13.41
C ILE A 311 1.45 4.35 14.07
N GLY A 312 2.51 4.12 13.28
CA GLY A 312 3.88 4.04 13.79
C GLY A 312 4.31 5.30 14.56
N LYS A 313 3.93 6.49 14.08
CA LYS A 313 4.16 7.78 14.76
C LYS A 313 3.38 7.91 16.08
N VAL A 314 2.15 7.40 16.17
CA VAL A 314 1.37 7.36 17.42
C VAL A 314 2.12 6.53 18.47
N TYR A 315 2.53 5.31 18.10
CA TYR A 315 3.25 4.43 19.02
C TYR A 315 4.64 4.95 19.39
N ASN A 316 5.35 5.60 18.46
CA ASN A 316 6.61 6.29 18.79
C ASN A 316 6.43 7.35 19.88
N ARG A 317 5.31 8.10 19.87
CA ARG A 317 5.03 9.14 20.87
C ARG A 317 4.76 8.56 22.25
N VAL A 318 4.04 7.44 22.33
CA VAL A 318 3.64 6.85 23.62
C VAL A 318 4.66 5.87 24.19
N ALA A 319 5.58 5.33 23.36
CA ALA A 319 6.58 4.34 23.75
C ALA A 319 7.32 4.65 25.06
N PRO A 320 7.86 5.87 25.30
CA PRO A 320 8.61 6.18 26.53
C PRO A 320 7.81 6.06 27.83
N GLN A 321 6.47 6.15 27.74
CA GLN A 321 5.56 6.13 28.87
C GLN A 321 4.61 4.91 28.85
N TYR A 322 4.75 4.02 27.86
CA TYR A 322 3.82 2.94 27.59
C TYR A 322 3.68 2.00 28.80
N ASP A 323 4.80 1.50 29.31
CA ASP A 323 4.82 0.58 30.45
C ASP A 323 4.32 1.21 31.75
N ALA A 324 4.51 2.53 31.93
CA ALA A 324 4.14 3.23 33.15
C ALA A 324 2.68 3.71 33.17
N GLN A 325 2.11 4.04 32.00
CA GLN A 325 0.79 4.67 31.91
C GLN A 325 -0.27 3.77 31.27
N TYR A 326 0.10 2.92 30.31
CA TYR A 326 -0.85 2.17 29.48
C TYR A 326 -0.95 0.71 29.94
N ASN A 327 0.19 0.03 30.17
CA ASN A 327 0.16 -1.37 30.66
C ASN A 327 -0.69 -1.56 31.93
N PRO A 328 -0.64 -0.67 32.95
CA PRO A 328 -1.46 -0.84 34.16
C PRO A 328 -2.97 -0.70 33.93
N GLN A 329 -3.39 -0.17 32.77
CA GLN A 329 -4.80 -0.05 32.36
C GLN A 329 -5.26 -1.22 31.47
N SER A 330 -4.37 -2.17 31.19
CA SER A 330 -4.63 -3.37 30.41
C SER A 330 -4.54 -4.63 31.27
N SER A 331 -5.10 -5.74 30.80
CA SER A 331 -4.92 -7.07 31.40
C SER A 331 -3.73 -7.83 30.81
N ALA A 332 -2.91 -7.20 29.96
CA ALA A 332 -1.88 -7.88 29.15
C ALA A 332 -0.91 -8.71 30.01
N GLU A 333 -0.40 -8.16 31.11
CA GLU A 333 0.53 -8.88 31.99
C GLU A 333 -0.12 -10.12 32.63
N GLU A 334 -1.38 -10.01 33.09
CA GLU A 334 -2.14 -11.13 33.65
C GLU A 334 -2.42 -12.21 32.60
N VAL A 335 -2.88 -11.79 31.41
CA VAL A 335 -3.23 -12.69 30.30
C VAL A 335 -2.00 -13.45 29.82
N LEU A 336 -0.88 -12.74 29.57
CA LEU A 336 0.36 -13.35 29.12
C LEU A 336 0.97 -14.25 30.21
N GLY A 337 0.94 -13.82 31.48
CA GLY A 337 1.38 -14.65 32.61
C GLY A 337 0.59 -15.96 32.73
N ARG A 338 -0.72 -15.91 32.47
CA ARG A 338 -1.59 -17.09 32.46
C ARG A 338 -1.36 -17.99 31.26
N LEU A 339 -1.06 -17.45 30.08
CA LEU A 339 -0.64 -18.25 28.94
C LEU A 339 0.68 -18.98 29.24
N LEU A 340 1.64 -18.28 29.85
CA LEU A 340 2.90 -18.89 30.28
C LEU A 340 2.69 -19.97 31.35
N SER A 341 1.68 -19.89 32.21
CA SER A 341 1.42 -20.96 33.18
C SER A 341 0.80 -22.22 32.55
N LYS A 342 0.06 -22.06 31.45
CA LYS A 342 -0.62 -23.14 30.73
C LYS A 342 0.25 -23.82 29.66
N PHE A 343 1.09 -23.05 28.96
CA PHE A 343 1.80 -23.53 27.77
C PHE A 343 3.31 -23.33 27.87
N ASN A 344 4.05 -24.09 27.07
CA ASN A 344 5.49 -23.97 26.94
C ASN A 344 5.85 -22.98 25.83
N PHE A 345 6.77 -22.07 26.12
CA PHE A 345 7.33 -21.11 25.15
C PHE A 345 8.88 -21.13 25.15
N ASP A 346 9.48 -22.22 25.65
CA ASP A 346 10.93 -22.43 25.61
C ASP A 346 11.42 -22.60 24.15
N GLY A 347 12.45 -21.85 23.76
CA GLY A 347 13.07 -21.96 22.43
C GLY A 347 13.16 -20.61 21.72
N SER A 348 12.90 -20.62 20.42
CA SER A 348 12.87 -19.42 19.57
C SER A 348 11.46 -18.85 19.43
N LEU A 349 11.32 -17.54 19.63
CA LEU A 349 10.06 -16.81 19.59
C LEU A 349 10.12 -15.70 18.52
N LEU A 350 9.10 -15.64 17.66
CA LEU A 350 8.76 -14.40 16.96
C LEU A 350 7.57 -13.76 17.66
N ASP A 351 7.77 -12.53 18.13
CA ASP A 351 6.78 -11.74 18.85
C ASP A 351 6.33 -10.58 17.95
N ILE A 352 5.13 -10.72 17.37
CA ILE A 352 4.53 -9.80 16.43
C ILE A 352 3.72 -8.76 17.22
N ALA A 353 4.01 -7.49 16.94
CA ALA A 353 3.71 -6.35 17.81
C ALA A 353 4.30 -6.52 19.21
N CYS A 354 5.62 -6.75 19.25
CA CYS A 354 6.33 -6.99 20.51
C CYS A 354 6.26 -5.81 21.50
N GLY A 355 5.89 -4.61 21.05
CA GLY A 355 5.79 -3.42 21.87
C GLY A 355 7.12 -3.12 22.56
N THR A 356 7.07 -2.83 23.86
CA THR A 356 8.26 -2.63 24.68
C THR A 356 8.96 -3.93 25.09
N GLY A 357 8.48 -5.10 24.65
CA GLY A 357 9.06 -6.42 24.95
C GLY A 357 8.51 -7.09 26.21
N LEU A 358 7.24 -6.84 26.58
CA LEU A 358 6.61 -7.37 27.78
C LEU A 358 6.65 -8.90 27.85
N PHE A 359 6.27 -9.59 26.77
CA PHE A 359 6.18 -11.06 26.77
C PHE A 359 7.55 -11.71 26.97
N GLY A 360 8.59 -11.22 26.27
CA GLY A 360 9.95 -11.68 26.44
C GLY A 360 10.49 -11.47 27.86
N ARG A 361 10.12 -10.37 28.54
CA ARG A 361 10.47 -10.16 29.96
C ARG A 361 9.82 -11.20 30.87
N LEU A 362 8.54 -11.51 30.66
CA LEU A 362 7.81 -12.50 31.45
C LEU A 362 8.38 -13.91 31.27
N ILE A 363 8.76 -14.31 30.06
CA ILE A 363 9.43 -15.59 29.80
C ILE A 363 10.74 -15.69 30.60
N ARG A 364 11.59 -14.66 30.52
CA ARG A 364 12.88 -14.64 31.24
C ARG A 364 12.69 -14.66 32.76
N ALA A 365 11.73 -13.90 33.29
CA ALA A 365 11.42 -13.91 34.72
C ALA A 365 10.98 -15.30 35.20
N LYS A 366 10.16 -15.99 34.40
CA LYS A 366 9.72 -17.37 34.69
C LYS A 366 10.91 -18.35 34.67
N GLN A 367 11.82 -18.21 33.71
CA GLN A 367 13.03 -19.05 33.63
C GLN A 367 13.97 -18.83 34.83
N MET A 368 14.14 -17.59 35.29
CA MET A 368 14.96 -17.26 36.46
C MET A 368 14.39 -17.81 37.78
N SER A 369 13.07 -17.98 37.89
CA SER A 369 12.41 -18.49 39.11
C SER A 369 12.47 -20.02 39.28
N HIS A 370 12.91 -20.78 38.26
CA HIS A 370 12.97 -22.26 38.29
C HIS A 370 14.38 -22.82 37.97
N PRO A 371 15.38 -22.64 38.86
CA PRO A 371 16.79 -22.93 38.58
C PRO A 371 17.18 -24.43 38.48
N ASN A 372 16.27 -25.39 38.75
CA ASN A 372 16.60 -26.81 38.89
C ASN A 372 16.62 -27.63 37.58
N ARG A 373 16.52 -27.03 36.38
CA ARG A 373 16.84 -27.73 35.13
C ARG A 373 18.34 -27.68 34.84
N ALA A 374 19.10 -28.45 35.62
CA ALA A 374 20.50 -28.73 35.35
C ALA A 374 20.64 -29.80 34.24
N SER A 375 20.71 -29.37 32.97
CA SER A 375 21.41 -30.14 31.92
C SER A 375 21.71 -29.27 30.70
N SER A 376 23.01 -29.12 30.43
CA SER A 376 23.68 -28.59 29.22
C SER A 376 23.33 -27.17 28.77
N ALA A 377 24.27 -26.24 28.98
CA ALA A 377 24.45 -24.96 28.30
C ALA A 377 23.16 -24.16 28.02
N THR A 378 22.89 -23.14 28.85
CA THR A 378 22.15 -21.91 28.49
C THR A 378 21.35 -22.02 27.18
N GLN A 379 20.14 -22.59 27.22
CA GLN A 379 19.19 -22.35 26.14
C GLN A 379 18.80 -20.87 26.28
N ASN A 380 19.61 -20.00 25.66
CA ASN A 380 19.23 -18.61 25.46
C ASN A 380 17.98 -18.65 24.61
N SER A 381 16.82 -18.41 25.22
CA SER A 381 15.58 -18.25 24.47
C SER A 381 15.77 -17.07 23.53
N ARG A 382 15.74 -17.34 22.23
CA ARG A 382 16.00 -16.34 21.19
C ARG A 382 14.71 -15.63 20.89
N HIS A 383 14.64 -14.34 21.17
CA HIS A 383 13.42 -13.54 21.00
C HIS A 383 13.64 -12.53 19.88
N ILE A 384 12.89 -12.70 18.80
CA ILE A 384 12.85 -11.77 17.68
C ILE A 384 11.50 -11.05 17.72
N GLY A 385 11.53 -9.73 17.63
CA GLY A 385 10.32 -8.90 17.57
C GLY A 385 9.99 -8.46 16.15
N LEU A 386 8.74 -8.08 15.94
CA LEU A 386 8.28 -7.27 14.81
C LEU A 386 7.39 -6.19 15.39
N ASP A 387 7.69 -4.92 15.14
CA ASP A 387 6.84 -3.82 15.56
C ASP A 387 6.79 -2.71 14.50
N ILE A 388 5.66 -2.02 14.37
CA ILE A 388 5.53 -0.89 13.45
C ILE A 388 6.29 0.34 13.97
N SER A 389 6.48 0.45 15.28
CA SER A 389 7.14 1.58 15.95
C SER A 389 8.64 1.32 16.16
N SER A 390 9.45 2.26 15.68
CA SER A 390 10.89 2.25 15.90
C SER A 390 11.28 2.44 17.37
N GLU A 391 10.51 3.22 18.14
CA GLU A 391 10.77 3.40 19.58
C GLU A 391 10.34 2.20 20.41
N MET A 392 9.21 1.55 20.09
CA MET A 392 8.86 0.26 20.70
C MET A 392 9.94 -0.77 20.43
N ALA A 393 10.37 -0.89 19.17
CA ALA A 393 11.45 -1.80 18.78
C ALA A 393 12.78 -1.51 19.52
N ARG A 394 13.12 -0.24 19.76
CA ARG A 394 14.29 0.15 20.55
C ARG A 394 14.15 -0.34 22.00
N LEU A 395 13.01 -0.09 22.64
CA LEU A 395 12.73 -0.51 24.02
C LEU A 395 12.70 -2.04 24.17
N ALA A 396 12.12 -2.76 23.20
CA ALA A 396 12.14 -4.22 23.17
C ALA A 396 13.58 -4.76 23.11
N LYS A 397 14.45 -4.19 22.27
CA LYS A 397 15.88 -4.54 22.22
C LYS A 397 16.56 -4.29 23.57
N GLU A 398 16.34 -3.13 24.18
CA GLU A 398 16.86 -2.79 25.51
C GLU A 398 16.36 -3.75 26.60
N SER A 399 15.14 -4.29 26.44
CA SER A 399 14.58 -5.29 27.35
C SER A 399 15.20 -6.69 27.20
N GLY A 400 15.96 -6.94 26.12
CA GLY A 400 16.65 -8.20 25.85
C GLY A 400 16.08 -9.01 24.67
N TYR A 401 15.58 -8.35 23.63
CA TYR A 401 15.27 -9.01 22.34
C TYR A 401 16.52 -8.99 21.46
N ASP A 402 16.79 -10.10 20.75
CA ASP A 402 17.99 -10.25 19.90
C ASP A 402 17.92 -9.34 18.67
N HIS A 403 16.73 -9.22 18.09
CA HIS A 403 16.46 -8.35 16.94
C HIS A 403 14.98 -7.94 16.96
N VAL A 404 14.68 -6.80 16.32
CA VAL A 404 13.30 -6.37 16.08
C VAL A 404 13.23 -5.79 14.68
N PHE A 405 12.38 -6.40 13.84
CA PHE A 405 12.02 -5.86 12.53
C PHE A 405 11.08 -4.66 12.72
N ILE A 406 11.24 -3.64 11.88
CA ILE A 406 10.44 -2.41 11.96
C ILE A 406 9.59 -2.29 10.70
N GLY A 407 8.27 -2.21 10.86
CA GLY A 407 7.32 -1.97 9.77
C GLY A 407 5.97 -2.67 9.97
N PRO A 408 5.03 -2.48 9.03
CA PRO A 408 3.70 -3.10 9.08
C PRO A 408 3.79 -4.63 9.03
N VAL A 409 2.96 -5.32 9.82
CA VAL A 409 3.00 -6.80 9.92
C VAL A 409 2.78 -7.48 8.57
N GLN A 410 1.83 -6.99 7.77
CA GLN A 410 1.48 -7.51 6.45
C GLN A 410 2.60 -7.36 5.43
N GLU A 411 3.51 -6.41 5.62
CA GLU A 411 4.66 -6.18 4.73
C GLU A 411 5.90 -6.93 5.21
N VAL A 412 6.17 -6.90 6.52
CA VAL A 412 7.40 -7.45 7.10
C VAL A 412 7.31 -8.96 7.27
N LEU A 413 6.19 -9.49 7.79
CA LEU A 413 6.04 -10.91 8.11
C LEU A 413 6.26 -11.84 6.89
N PRO A 414 5.83 -11.51 5.66
CA PRO A 414 6.15 -12.29 4.47
C PRO A 414 7.64 -12.36 4.14
N THR A 415 8.44 -11.35 4.52
CA THR A 415 9.88 -11.31 4.22
C THR A 415 10.74 -12.17 5.14
N ILE A 416 10.19 -12.56 6.30
CA ILE A 416 10.90 -13.38 7.29
C ILE A 416 11.01 -14.81 6.76
N THR A 417 12.22 -15.32 6.56
CA THR A 417 12.46 -16.66 6.00
C THR A 417 12.80 -17.72 7.05
N GLU A 418 13.21 -17.30 8.25
CA GLU A 418 13.55 -18.21 9.34
C GLU A 418 12.32 -18.69 10.11
N SER A 419 12.34 -19.95 10.56
CA SER A 419 11.26 -20.55 11.34
C SER A 419 11.54 -20.49 12.84
N PHE A 420 10.49 -20.29 13.63
CA PHE A 420 10.50 -20.13 15.08
C PHE A 420 9.78 -21.28 15.77
N ASP A 421 10.13 -21.58 17.02
CA ASP A 421 9.38 -22.55 17.81
C ASP A 421 7.97 -22.04 18.10
N HIS A 422 7.89 -20.77 18.50
CA HIS A 422 6.65 -20.12 18.88
C HIS A 422 6.45 -18.83 18.11
N ILE A 423 5.22 -18.58 17.67
CA ILE A 423 4.77 -17.27 17.17
C ILE A 423 3.75 -16.71 18.16
N MET A 424 3.98 -15.49 18.62
CA MET A 424 3.03 -14.70 19.39
C MET A 424 2.58 -13.52 18.54
N CYS A 425 1.27 -13.35 18.35
CA CYS A 425 0.67 -12.20 17.69
C CYS A 425 -0.31 -11.59 18.69
N TYR A 426 0.07 -10.46 19.29
CA TYR A 426 -0.67 -9.86 20.40
C TYR A 426 -0.93 -8.36 20.16
N GLN A 427 -2.18 -7.92 20.24
CA GLN A 427 -2.68 -6.54 20.04
C GLN A 427 -2.25 -5.88 18.73
N VAL A 428 -2.45 -6.58 17.61
CA VAL A 428 -2.13 -6.02 16.29
C VAL A 428 -3.07 -6.42 15.18
N ILE A 429 -3.68 -7.60 15.24
CA ILE A 429 -4.46 -8.12 14.11
C ILE A 429 -5.66 -7.22 13.79
N HIS A 430 -6.17 -6.50 14.79
CA HIS A 430 -7.24 -5.52 14.63
C HIS A 430 -6.87 -4.28 13.81
N PHE A 431 -5.58 -4.04 13.52
CA PHE A 431 -5.13 -3.01 12.57
C PHE A 431 -4.90 -3.54 11.14
N VAL A 432 -5.05 -4.85 10.93
CA VAL A 432 -4.86 -5.49 9.62
C VAL A 432 -6.20 -5.50 8.88
N SER A 433 -6.18 -5.33 7.55
CA SER A 433 -7.41 -5.43 6.76
C SER A 433 -7.98 -6.85 6.76
N ALA A 434 -9.29 -7.01 6.56
CA ALA A 434 -9.93 -8.33 6.48
C ALA A 434 -9.33 -9.21 5.36
N PHE A 435 -8.80 -8.60 4.29
CA PHE A 435 -8.14 -9.31 3.20
C PHE A 435 -6.76 -9.87 3.61
N GLU A 436 -6.04 -9.15 4.46
CA GLU A 436 -4.66 -9.47 4.85
C GLU A 436 -4.57 -10.33 6.11
N VAL A 437 -5.63 -10.43 6.92
CA VAL A 437 -5.66 -11.33 8.08
C VAL A 437 -5.31 -12.76 7.68
N SER A 438 -5.89 -13.27 6.59
CA SER A 438 -5.60 -14.62 6.10
C SER A 438 -4.11 -14.83 5.73
N LEU A 439 -3.45 -13.80 5.20
CA LEU A 439 -2.02 -13.80 4.90
C LEU A 439 -1.20 -13.87 6.20
N VAL A 440 -1.52 -13.00 7.17
CA VAL A 440 -0.83 -12.97 8.48
C VAL A 440 -0.97 -14.32 9.18
N LEU A 441 -2.19 -14.86 9.27
CA LEU A 441 -2.45 -16.19 9.84
C LEU A 441 -1.65 -17.27 9.13
N SER A 442 -1.73 -17.34 7.79
CA SER A 442 -0.99 -18.33 6.99
C SER A 442 0.52 -18.28 7.25
N ARG A 443 1.10 -17.06 7.31
CA ARG A 443 2.53 -16.89 7.60
C ARG A 443 2.90 -17.30 9.02
N CYS A 444 2.08 -17.00 10.02
CA CYS A 444 2.30 -17.48 11.39
C CYS A 444 2.41 -19.02 11.44
N PHE A 445 1.48 -19.73 10.79
CA PHE A 445 1.51 -21.20 10.77
C PHE A 445 2.64 -21.79 9.92
N GLN A 446 3.08 -21.11 8.87
CA GLN A 446 4.24 -21.53 8.06
C GLN A 446 5.57 -21.37 8.81
N LEU A 447 5.69 -20.31 9.62
CA LEU A 447 6.91 -19.99 10.36
C LEU A 447 7.03 -20.73 11.69
N ALA A 448 5.91 -21.15 12.29
CA ALA A 448 5.87 -21.82 13.58
C ALA A 448 6.21 -23.32 13.49
N LYS A 449 7.09 -23.80 14.39
CA LYS A 449 7.42 -25.22 14.55
C LYS A 449 6.62 -25.91 15.65
N GLN A 450 6.19 -25.18 16.68
CA GLN A 450 5.53 -25.75 17.85
C GLN A 450 4.19 -25.11 18.15
N SER A 451 4.11 -23.78 18.30
CA SER A 451 2.85 -23.10 18.63
C SER A 451 2.64 -21.76 17.92
N VAL A 452 1.37 -21.41 17.74
CA VAL A 452 0.93 -20.09 17.31
C VAL A 452 -0.09 -19.59 18.33
N THR A 453 0.14 -18.41 18.90
CA THR A 453 -0.80 -17.73 19.79
C THR A 453 -1.22 -16.41 19.16
N ILE A 454 -2.52 -16.17 19.08
CA ILE A 454 -3.11 -14.99 18.47
C ILE A 454 -4.16 -14.44 19.40
N ASP A 455 -4.16 -13.14 19.63
CA ASP A 455 -5.27 -12.45 20.23
C ASP A 455 -6.06 -11.67 19.17
N VAL A 456 -7.34 -11.46 19.44
CA VAL A 456 -8.19 -10.61 18.61
C VAL A 456 -8.99 -9.72 19.53
N ASP A 457 -8.75 -8.42 19.41
CA ASP A 457 -9.55 -7.42 20.10
C ASP A 457 -10.93 -7.30 19.46
N GLU A 458 -11.97 -7.48 20.27
CA GLU A 458 -13.35 -7.32 19.87
C GLU A 458 -13.73 -5.85 19.94
N ILE A 459 -13.31 -5.11 18.92
CA ILE A 459 -13.50 -3.65 18.81
C ILE A 459 -14.99 -3.32 18.68
N PRO A 460 -15.59 -2.59 19.63
CA PRO A 460 -16.98 -2.13 19.52
C PRO A 460 -17.10 -0.99 18.51
N GLU A 461 -18.25 -0.87 17.82
CA GLU A 461 -18.52 0.26 16.90
C GLU A 461 -18.30 1.63 17.58
N ALA A 462 -18.74 1.77 18.83
CA ALA A 462 -18.55 2.97 19.64
C ALA A 462 -17.09 3.37 19.86
N TYR A 463 -16.14 2.42 19.76
CA TYR A 463 -14.71 2.74 19.78
C TYR A 463 -14.30 3.47 18.51
N ASN A 464 -14.60 2.92 17.33
CA ASN A 464 -14.23 3.52 16.05
C ASN A 464 -14.92 4.89 15.85
N GLU A 465 -16.21 5.00 16.18
CA GLU A 465 -16.94 6.28 16.13
C GLU A 465 -16.31 7.38 17.01
N ALA A 466 -15.64 6.99 18.09
CA ALA A 466 -14.96 7.92 18.98
C ALA A 466 -13.53 8.23 18.50
N ILE A 467 -12.83 7.26 17.92
CA ILE A 467 -11.51 7.45 17.31
C ILE A 467 -11.58 8.40 16.12
N GLU A 468 -12.56 8.23 15.22
CA GLU A 468 -12.76 9.09 14.04
C GLU A 468 -12.92 10.58 14.39
N LYS A 469 -13.39 10.89 15.61
CA LYS A 469 -13.59 12.25 16.12
C LYS A 469 -12.33 12.88 16.72
N LEU A 470 -11.25 12.12 16.89
CA LEU A 470 -9.99 12.64 17.44
C LEU A 470 -9.22 13.46 16.38
N PRO A 471 -8.30 14.34 16.78
CA PRO A 471 -7.42 15.00 15.83
C PRO A 471 -6.33 14.03 15.31
N PRO A 472 -5.86 14.19 14.05
CA PRO A 472 -4.70 13.46 13.55
C PRO A 472 -3.46 13.63 14.44
N PRO A 473 -2.62 12.59 14.60
CA PRO A 473 -2.69 11.28 13.95
C PRO A 473 -3.59 10.26 14.67
N ASN A 474 -4.34 10.63 15.71
CA ASN A 474 -5.08 9.65 16.51
C ASN A 474 -6.35 9.14 15.82
N ASN A 475 -6.86 9.84 14.81
CA ASN A 475 -8.06 9.47 14.07
C ASN A 475 -7.89 8.27 13.14
N VAL A 476 -6.65 7.87 12.84
CA VAL A 476 -6.34 6.70 12.00
C VAL A 476 -6.15 5.42 12.81
N MET A 477 -6.39 5.46 14.12
CA MET A 477 -6.29 4.31 15.02
C MET A 477 -7.59 3.47 15.02
N THR A 478 -8.37 3.53 13.94
CA THR A 478 -9.56 2.69 13.79
C THR A 478 -9.12 1.22 13.71
N SER A 479 -10.03 0.32 14.08
CA SER A 479 -9.68 -1.09 14.22
C SER A 479 -10.84 -1.99 13.85
N ILE A 480 -10.53 -3.21 13.45
CA ILE A 480 -11.47 -4.19 12.92
C ILE A 480 -11.53 -5.39 13.86
N ASN A 481 -12.73 -5.88 14.13
CA ASN A 481 -12.94 -7.09 14.91
C ASN A 481 -12.83 -8.32 14.00
N HIS A 482 -11.72 -9.07 14.10
CA HIS A 482 -11.42 -10.22 13.25
C HIS A 482 -11.77 -11.59 13.84
N VAL A 483 -12.60 -11.63 14.89
CA VAL A 483 -12.86 -12.90 15.59
C VAL A 483 -13.50 -13.92 14.65
N GLN A 484 -14.37 -13.47 13.74
CA GLN A 484 -15.02 -14.36 12.79
C GLN A 484 -14.02 -14.85 11.73
N GLU A 485 -13.15 -13.97 11.24
CA GLU A 485 -12.12 -14.26 10.25
C GLU A 485 -11.12 -15.30 10.76
N VAL A 486 -10.70 -15.21 12.03
CA VAL A 486 -9.82 -16.21 12.65
C VAL A 486 -10.53 -17.56 12.81
N ARG A 487 -11.83 -17.57 13.15
CA ARG A 487 -12.63 -18.80 13.22
C ARG A 487 -12.82 -19.45 11.85
N ASP A 488 -13.09 -18.63 10.83
CA ASP A 488 -13.32 -19.08 9.47
C ASP A 488 -12.03 -19.57 8.80
N PHE A 489 -10.87 -19.00 9.15
CA PHE A 489 -9.57 -19.54 8.78
C PHE A 489 -9.38 -20.98 9.28
N GLY A 490 -9.96 -21.30 10.44
CA GLY A 490 -10.01 -22.63 11.00
C GLY A 490 -8.65 -23.13 11.49
N VAL A 491 -8.53 -24.45 11.65
CA VAL A 491 -7.31 -25.10 12.14
C VAL A 491 -6.57 -25.74 10.97
N PRO A 492 -5.35 -25.28 10.61
CA PRO A 492 -4.58 -25.88 9.53
C PRO A 492 -4.25 -27.36 9.77
N ARG A 493 -4.02 -28.11 8.69
CA ARG A 493 -3.65 -29.53 8.79
C ARG A 493 -2.35 -29.70 9.58
N GLY A 494 -2.35 -30.64 10.53
CA GLY A 494 -1.20 -30.88 11.40
C GLY A 494 -1.13 -29.96 12.62
N TRP A 495 -2.20 -29.20 12.88
CA TRP A 495 -2.35 -28.36 14.07
C TRP A 495 -3.62 -28.74 14.83
N LYS A 496 -3.67 -28.38 16.11
CA LYS A 496 -4.87 -28.42 16.95
C LYS A 496 -5.08 -27.07 17.62
N LEU A 497 -6.33 -26.68 17.82
CA LEU A 497 -6.71 -25.55 18.68
C LEU A 497 -6.69 -26.03 20.14
N ALA A 498 -5.72 -25.56 20.92
CA ALA A 498 -5.50 -25.94 22.31
C ALA A 498 -6.18 -24.98 23.32
N LEU A 499 -6.45 -23.73 22.91
CA LEU A 499 -7.23 -22.76 23.68
C LEU A 499 -8.01 -21.85 22.74
N GLU A 500 -9.28 -21.64 23.05
CA GLU A 500 -10.05 -20.45 22.63
C GLU A 500 -10.70 -19.88 23.89
N GLU A 501 -10.39 -18.64 24.24
CA GLU A 501 -10.88 -18.03 25.47
C GLU A 501 -11.06 -16.52 25.32
N ARG A 502 -12.24 -16.02 25.68
CA ARG A 502 -12.54 -14.59 25.73
C ARG A 502 -12.23 -14.03 27.11
N VAL A 503 -11.48 -12.93 27.16
CA VAL A 503 -11.09 -12.22 28.37
C VAL A 503 -11.32 -10.71 28.22
N PHE A 504 -11.32 -10.00 29.33
CA PHE A 504 -11.17 -8.54 29.28
C PHE A 504 -9.76 -8.21 28.79
N GLY A 505 -9.62 -7.32 27.80
CA GLY A 505 -8.34 -6.94 27.22
C GLY A 505 -7.82 -5.63 27.79
N TRP A 506 -8.50 -4.54 27.47
CA TRP A 506 -8.07 -3.20 27.87
C TRP A 506 -9.23 -2.22 27.87
N LYS A 507 -9.02 -1.11 28.57
CA LYS A 507 -9.88 0.05 28.49
C LYS A 507 -9.21 1.13 27.65
N SER A 508 -9.91 1.63 26.63
CA SER A 508 -9.37 2.66 25.75
C SER A 508 -9.02 3.92 26.55
N PRO A 509 -7.76 4.38 26.54
CA PRO A 509 -7.36 5.58 27.26
C PRO A 509 -7.97 6.85 26.65
N ASN A 510 -8.29 6.82 25.35
CA ASN A 510 -8.82 7.97 24.61
C ASN A 510 -10.34 8.01 24.62
N THR A 511 -11.01 6.85 24.62
CA THR A 511 -12.47 6.76 24.45
C THR A 511 -13.19 6.20 25.67
N ASN A 512 -12.45 5.67 26.66
CA ASN A 512 -12.96 5.04 27.88
C ASN A 512 -13.91 3.84 27.62
N VAL A 513 -13.85 3.27 26.41
CA VAL A 513 -14.58 2.07 25.98
C VAL A 513 -13.81 0.82 26.44
N ASP A 514 -14.52 -0.13 27.01
CA ASP A 514 -13.97 -1.44 27.38
C ASP A 514 -13.88 -2.36 26.16
N VAL A 515 -12.72 -2.96 25.93
CA VAL A 515 -12.45 -3.89 24.83
C VAL A 515 -12.15 -5.27 25.41
N ASN A 516 -12.88 -6.27 24.92
CA ASN A 516 -12.59 -7.67 25.23
C ASN A 516 -11.66 -8.23 24.17
N THR A 517 -10.90 -9.25 24.52
CA THR A 517 -9.95 -9.91 23.64
C THR A 517 -10.27 -11.40 23.61
N THR A 518 -10.37 -12.00 22.43
CA THR A 518 -10.44 -13.45 22.27
C THR A 518 -9.06 -14.01 21.93
N LEU A 519 -8.58 -14.94 22.75
CA LEU A 519 -7.29 -15.61 22.61
C LEU A 519 -7.47 -16.95 21.91
N PHE A 520 -6.63 -17.21 20.91
CA PHE A 520 -6.49 -18.48 20.23
C PHE A 520 -5.07 -19.01 20.43
N HIS A 521 -4.92 -20.24 20.91
CA HIS A 521 -3.63 -20.93 20.99
C HIS A 521 -3.68 -22.24 20.22
N PHE A 522 -2.75 -22.41 19.28
CA PHE A 522 -2.62 -23.59 18.45
C PHE A 522 -1.30 -24.29 18.73
N GLU A 523 -1.33 -25.62 18.74
CA GLU A 523 -0.15 -26.47 18.87
C GLU A 523 -0.04 -27.40 17.67
N ARG A 524 1.20 -27.67 17.23
CA ARG A 524 1.47 -28.65 16.18
C ARG A 524 1.25 -30.07 16.69
N ILE A 525 0.68 -30.95 15.85
CA ILE A 525 0.39 -32.37 16.16
C ILE A 525 1.59 -33.26 15.87
#